data_AF-A0A0G0GDT2-F1
#
_entry.id   AF-A0A0G0GDT2-F1
#
_cell.length_a   1.000
_cell.length_b   1.000
_cell.length_c   1.000
_cell.angle_alpha   90.00
_cell.angle_beta   90.00
_cell.angle_gamma   90.00
#
_symmetry.space_group_name_H-M   'P 1'
#
loop_
_entity.id
_entity.type
_entity.pdbx_description
1 polymer ?
#
loop_
_entity_poly.entity_id
_entity_poly.type
_entity_poly.pdbx_seq_one_letter_code
_entity_poly.pdbx_strand_id
1 'polypeptide(L)'
;MTETPQFDILKTLKEALRGLTRQGSRLSQSAFRQAQGFKILCYNKIMTKTFDSLASADVVNKTIESLTKNGFLAETVATGIEALSRIKGLIPDNASVMNGSSRTLEEIGFIEYFKNGKHNWNNFHKVILAENNPGKQSLLRKQSVLSDYYLGSVHSLTENGELVIASNSGSQLPHLAFTSSNIILVVGTQKITSNLDEALKRLNEYVFPLEDARMKSVGMGGSFISKILILNKEQVFMGRKFHIILVNEKLGF
;
A
#
# COMPACT_ATOMS: atom_id res chain seq x y z
N MET A 1 -10.16 -9.15 26.88
CA MET A 1 -10.20 -10.05 25.70
C MET A 1 -11.65 -10.22 25.29
N THR A 2 -12.17 -9.31 24.48
CA THR A 2 -13.48 -9.45 23.84
C THR A 2 -13.21 -9.25 22.37
N GLU A 3 -13.16 -10.34 21.61
CA GLU A 3 -13.17 -10.24 20.15
C GLU A 3 -14.42 -9.41 19.78
N THR A 4 -14.20 -8.33 19.05
CA THR A 4 -15.25 -7.41 18.62
C THR A 4 -16.33 -8.17 17.84
N PRO A 5 -17.64 -7.94 18.11
CA PRO A 5 -18.76 -8.65 17.46
C PRO A 5 -18.71 -8.68 15.93
N GLN A 6 -18.01 -7.71 15.32
CA GLN A 6 -17.85 -7.57 13.89
C GLN A 6 -16.93 -8.63 13.26
N PHE A 7 -15.96 -9.15 14.03
CA PHE A 7 -15.00 -10.16 13.57
C PHE A 7 -15.68 -11.54 13.40
N ASP A 8 -16.57 -11.87 14.35
CA ASP A 8 -17.32 -13.12 14.37
C ASP A 8 -18.36 -13.20 13.22
N ILE A 9 -18.99 -12.05 12.92
CA ILE A 9 -19.90 -11.89 11.77
C ILE A 9 -19.15 -12.11 10.44
N LEU A 10 -17.96 -11.55 10.27
CA LEU A 10 -17.16 -11.71 9.04
C LEU A 10 -16.73 -13.15 8.81
N LYS A 11 -16.29 -13.84 9.88
CA LYS A 11 -15.90 -15.25 9.83
C LYS A 11 -17.10 -16.14 9.46
N THR A 12 -18.24 -15.92 10.11
CA THR A 12 -19.48 -16.66 9.83
C THR A 12 -19.96 -16.44 8.40
N LEU A 13 -19.89 -15.21 7.88
CA LEU A 13 -20.26 -14.92 6.48
C LEU A 13 -19.32 -15.60 5.48
N LYS A 14 -18.00 -15.61 5.74
CA LYS A 14 -17.01 -16.29 4.89
C LYS A 14 -17.17 -17.81 4.90
N GLU A 15 -17.44 -18.40 6.06
CA GLU A 15 -17.77 -19.83 6.19
C GLU A 15 -19.10 -20.17 5.49
N ALA A 16 -20.11 -19.31 5.62
CA ALA A 16 -21.39 -19.48 4.92
C ALA A 16 -21.27 -19.33 3.39
N LEU A 17 -20.31 -18.54 2.90
CA LEU A 17 -19.98 -18.46 1.47
C LEU A 17 -19.33 -19.77 0.98
N ARG A 18 -18.44 -20.35 1.79
CA ARG A 18 -17.77 -21.64 1.48
C ARG A 18 -18.72 -22.84 1.56
N GLY A 19 -19.62 -22.87 2.54
CA GLY A 19 -20.52 -24.01 2.82
C GLY A 19 -21.69 -24.19 1.85
N LEU A 20 -21.93 -23.25 0.93
CA LEU A 20 -23.02 -23.34 -0.05
C LEU A 20 -22.67 -24.18 -1.30
N THR A 21 -21.63 -25.03 -1.25
CA THR A 21 -21.31 -25.97 -2.33
C THR A 21 -22.33 -27.11 -2.41
N ARG A 22 -23.34 -26.96 -3.28
CA ARG A 22 -24.22 -27.96 -3.92
C ARG A 22 -24.86 -29.11 -3.11
N GLN A 23 -24.65 -29.27 -1.81
CA GLN A 23 -25.32 -30.32 -1.06
C GLN A 23 -26.64 -29.83 -0.45
N GLY A 24 -27.74 -30.18 -1.11
CA GLY A 24 -28.99 -30.52 -0.42
C GLY A 24 -30.03 -29.44 -0.17
N SER A 25 -29.89 -28.20 -0.65
CA SER A 25 -30.96 -27.20 -0.46
C SER A 25 -32.04 -27.31 -1.54
N ARG A 26 -33.32 -27.45 -1.15
CA ARG A 26 -34.54 -27.33 -2.00
C ARG A 26 -34.73 -25.95 -2.67
N LEU A 27 -33.70 -25.11 -2.70
CA LEU A 27 -33.73 -23.80 -3.34
C LEU A 27 -33.62 -23.97 -4.86
N SER A 28 -34.46 -23.24 -5.60
CA SER A 28 -34.28 -23.12 -7.04
C SER A 28 -32.90 -22.54 -7.34
N GLN A 29 -32.32 -22.88 -8.49
CA GLN A 29 -31.03 -22.33 -8.91
C GLN A 29 -31.02 -20.79 -8.92
N SER A 30 -32.17 -20.15 -9.16
CA SER A 30 -32.33 -18.70 -9.10
C SER A 30 -32.25 -18.16 -7.66
N ALA A 31 -32.97 -18.77 -6.72
CA ALA A 31 -32.93 -18.37 -5.30
C ALA A 31 -31.55 -18.58 -4.68
N PHE A 32 -30.86 -19.66 -5.07
CA PHE A 32 -29.48 -19.91 -4.66
C PHE A 32 -28.51 -18.85 -5.19
N ARG A 33 -28.60 -18.48 -6.47
CA ARG A 33 -27.77 -17.41 -7.08
C ARG A 33 -28.04 -16.05 -6.44
N GLN A 34 -29.30 -15.74 -6.14
CA GLN A 34 -29.67 -14.48 -5.48
C GLN A 34 -29.16 -14.42 -4.04
N ALA A 35 -29.27 -15.51 -3.28
CA ALA A 35 -28.75 -15.60 -1.92
C ALA A 35 -27.21 -15.50 -1.87
N GLN A 36 -26.50 -16.11 -2.82
CA GLN A 36 -25.05 -15.93 -2.96
C GLN A 36 -24.68 -14.48 -3.32
N GLY A 37 -25.39 -13.88 -4.28
CA GLY A 37 -25.17 -12.48 -4.67
C GLY A 37 -25.35 -11.51 -3.49
N PHE A 38 -26.41 -11.71 -2.69
CA PHE A 38 -26.66 -10.88 -1.51
C PHE A 38 -25.59 -11.05 -0.43
N LYS A 39 -25.15 -12.29 -0.13
CA LYS A 39 -24.08 -12.54 0.84
C LYS A 39 -22.74 -11.95 0.40
N ILE A 40 -22.37 -12.07 -0.87
CA ILE A 40 -21.15 -11.46 -1.43
C ILE A 40 -21.22 -9.93 -1.29
N LEU A 41 -22.38 -9.33 -1.60
CA LEU A 41 -22.60 -7.90 -1.44
C LEU A 41 -22.43 -7.44 0.02
N CYS A 42 -23.02 -8.17 0.96
CA CYS A 42 -22.87 -7.90 2.40
C CYS A 42 -21.41 -8.05 2.85
N TYR A 43 -20.74 -9.14 2.46
CA TYR A 43 -19.33 -9.37 2.78
C TYR A 43 -18.45 -8.24 2.27
N ASN A 44 -18.57 -7.90 0.99
CA ASN A 44 -17.82 -6.79 0.38
C ASN A 44 -18.11 -5.47 1.08
N LYS A 45 -19.38 -5.18 1.41
CA LYS A 45 -19.74 -3.94 2.11
C LYS A 45 -19.14 -3.87 3.52
N ILE A 46 -19.10 -4.98 4.25
CA ILE A 46 -18.49 -5.04 5.59
C ILE A 46 -16.96 -4.92 5.48
N MET A 47 -16.33 -5.62 4.54
CA MET A 47 -14.88 -5.56 4.29
C MET A 47 -14.43 -4.15 3.89
N THR A 48 -15.18 -3.49 2.99
CA THR A 48 -14.96 -2.08 2.65
C THR A 48 -15.06 -1.23 3.91
N LYS A 49 -16.12 -1.36 4.71
CA LYS A 49 -16.24 -0.57 5.95
C LYS A 49 -15.04 -0.76 6.90
N THR A 50 -14.51 -1.98 6.99
CA THR A 50 -13.38 -2.30 7.89
C THR A 50 -12.07 -1.67 7.42
N PHE A 51 -11.69 -1.83 6.15
CA PHE A 51 -10.37 -1.37 5.65
C PHE A 51 -10.33 0.08 5.14
N ASP A 52 -11.45 0.77 5.30
CA ASP A 52 -11.65 2.16 4.86
C ASP A 52 -11.82 3.14 6.02
N SER A 53 -11.80 2.63 7.26
CA SER A 53 -11.91 3.42 8.48
C SER A 53 -10.52 3.81 8.99
N LEU A 54 -10.35 5.08 9.41
CA LEU A 54 -9.10 5.54 10.03
C LEU A 54 -8.85 4.80 11.36
N ALA A 55 -7.58 4.53 11.65
CA ALA A 55 -7.20 3.98 12.94
C ALA A 55 -7.37 5.03 14.06
N SER A 56 -7.64 4.56 15.28
CA SER A 56 -7.68 5.45 16.45
C SER A 56 -6.27 5.96 16.80
N ALA A 57 -6.20 7.06 17.55
CA ALA A 57 -4.92 7.62 18.01
C ALA A 57 -4.08 6.59 18.79
N ASP A 58 -4.70 5.76 19.63
CA ASP A 58 -4.00 4.71 20.39
C ASP A 58 -3.35 3.67 19.47
N VAL A 59 -4.07 3.24 18.42
CA VAL A 59 -3.55 2.29 17.43
C VAL A 59 -2.39 2.92 16.65
N VAL A 60 -2.51 4.19 16.27
CA VAL A 60 -1.44 4.92 15.57
C VAL A 60 -0.19 5.02 16.45
N ASN A 61 -0.34 5.44 17.71
CA ASN A 61 0.78 5.58 18.64
C ASN A 61 1.50 4.24 18.88
N LYS A 62 0.74 3.17 19.15
CA LYS A 62 1.28 1.81 19.29
C LYS A 62 2.04 1.37 18.04
N THR A 63 1.50 1.67 16.86
CA THR A 63 2.15 1.32 15.58
C THR A 63 3.46 2.09 15.38
N ILE A 64 3.51 3.37 15.76
CA ILE A 64 4.75 4.18 15.72
C ILE A 64 5.83 3.60 16.63
N GLU A 65 5.46 3.18 17.85
CA GLU A 65 6.38 2.53 18.78
C GLU A 65 6.95 1.23 18.21
N SER A 66 6.07 0.37 17.65
CA SER A 66 6.48 -0.87 16.99
C SER A 66 7.41 -0.62 15.79
N LEU A 67 7.06 0.33 14.92
CA LEU A 67 7.90 0.72 13.78
C LEU A 67 9.29 1.21 14.23
N THR A 68 9.32 2.05 15.26
CA THR A 68 10.57 2.59 15.82
C THR A 68 11.45 1.47 16.38
N LYS A 69 10.86 0.54 17.14
CA LYS A 69 11.56 -0.66 17.62
C LYS A 69 12.10 -1.54 16.48
N ASN A 70 11.38 -1.55 15.35
CA ASN A 70 11.78 -2.26 14.13
C ASN A 70 12.76 -1.46 13.25
N GLY A 71 13.34 -0.36 13.75
CA GLY A 71 14.39 0.39 13.07
C GLY A 71 13.89 1.36 11.99
N PHE A 72 12.57 1.53 11.86
CA PHE A 72 11.99 2.53 10.96
C PHE A 72 11.93 3.91 11.64
N LEU A 73 12.01 4.98 10.84
CA LEU A 73 11.82 6.36 11.28
C LEU A 73 10.35 6.73 11.10
N ALA A 74 9.53 6.43 12.10
CA ALA A 74 8.09 6.65 12.05
C ALA A 74 7.69 8.02 12.61
N GLU A 75 6.82 8.71 11.88
CA GLU A 75 6.19 9.96 12.32
C GLU A 75 4.72 10.00 11.85
N THR A 76 3.92 10.89 12.43
CA THR A 76 2.53 11.10 12.00
C THR A 76 2.26 12.56 11.67
N VAL A 77 1.38 12.76 10.68
CA VAL A 77 0.87 14.06 10.23
C VAL A 77 -0.64 13.98 10.07
N ALA A 78 -1.33 15.12 10.16
CA ALA A 78 -2.79 15.14 10.11
C ALA A 78 -3.32 14.95 8.69
N THR A 79 -2.63 15.50 7.68
CA THR A 79 -3.16 15.62 6.32
C THR A 79 -2.14 15.25 5.24
N GLY A 80 -2.63 14.95 4.04
CA GLY A 80 -1.81 14.75 2.85
C GLY A 80 -0.97 15.98 2.47
N ILE A 81 -1.48 17.18 2.74
CA ILE A 81 -0.75 18.45 2.52
C ILE A 81 0.48 18.51 3.42
N GLU A 82 0.32 18.17 4.70
CA GLU A 82 1.44 18.09 5.64
C GLU A 82 2.43 16.99 5.25
N ALA A 83 1.95 15.84 4.78
CA ALA A 83 2.81 14.77 4.27
C ALA A 83 3.67 15.24 3.09
N LEU A 84 3.07 15.95 2.11
CA LEU A 84 3.81 16.53 0.98
C LEU A 84 4.83 17.58 1.44
N SER A 85 4.45 18.45 2.38
CA SER A 85 5.36 19.44 2.97
C SER A 85 6.55 18.75 3.64
N ARG A 86 6.27 17.68 4.39
CA ARG A 86 7.27 16.89 5.09
C ARG A 86 8.25 16.22 4.13
N ILE A 87 7.76 15.62 3.05
CA ILE A 87 8.59 15.06 1.97
C ILE A 87 9.55 16.11 1.43
N LYS A 88 9.05 17.32 1.13
CA LYS A 88 9.90 18.40 0.60
C LYS A 88 11.03 18.79 1.56
N GLY A 89 10.77 18.78 2.86
CA GLY A 89 11.79 19.05 3.88
C GLY A 89 12.76 17.89 4.14
N LEU A 90 12.46 16.67 3.70
CA LEU A 90 13.32 15.49 3.89
C LEU A 90 14.35 15.28 2.79
N ILE A 91 14.06 15.77 1.57
CA ILE A 91 14.87 15.50 0.39
C ILE A 91 15.72 16.73 0.08
N PRO A 92 17.06 16.67 0.22
CA PRO A 92 17.93 17.78 -0.08
C PRO A 92 18.00 18.05 -1.59
N ASP A 93 18.41 19.26 -1.94
CA ASP A 93 18.68 19.65 -3.32
C ASP A 93 19.70 18.70 -3.98
N ASN A 94 19.55 18.50 -5.29
CA ASN A 94 20.38 17.62 -6.14
C ASN A 94 20.32 16.12 -5.81
N ALA A 95 19.56 15.68 -4.79
CA ALA A 95 19.33 14.26 -4.56
C ALA A 95 18.61 13.60 -5.74
N SER A 96 18.98 12.37 -6.07
CA SER A 96 18.27 11.56 -7.05
C SER A 96 17.05 10.90 -6.45
N VAL A 97 15.91 11.05 -7.14
CA VAL A 97 14.60 10.64 -6.63
C VAL A 97 13.93 9.72 -7.65
N MET A 98 13.38 8.63 -7.13
CA MET A 98 12.50 7.72 -7.86
C MET A 98 11.25 7.46 -7.01
N ASN A 99 10.14 7.09 -7.65
CA ASN A 99 8.94 6.67 -6.94
C ASN A 99 8.25 5.51 -7.66
N GLY A 100 7.58 4.66 -6.87
CA GLY A 100 6.66 3.65 -7.38
C GLY A 100 5.31 4.24 -7.77
N SER A 101 4.51 3.45 -8.49
CA SER A 101 3.08 3.73 -8.69
C SER A 101 2.38 3.74 -7.32
N SER A 102 1.67 4.81 -6.98
CA SER A 102 1.04 4.96 -5.67
C SER A 102 -0.11 5.96 -5.71
N ARG A 103 -1.34 5.48 -5.49
CA ARG A 103 -2.53 6.32 -5.32
C ARG A 103 -2.39 7.30 -4.17
N THR A 104 -1.76 6.86 -3.07
CA THR A 104 -1.46 7.72 -1.93
C THR A 104 -0.54 8.88 -2.35
N LEU A 105 0.50 8.65 -3.15
CA LEU A 105 1.36 9.74 -3.63
C LEU A 105 0.65 10.66 -4.64
N GLU A 106 -0.27 10.12 -5.44
CA GLU A 106 -1.11 10.92 -6.33
C GLU A 106 -2.03 11.84 -5.54
N GLU A 107 -2.71 11.32 -4.53
CA GLU A 107 -3.70 12.05 -3.73
C GLU A 107 -3.09 13.16 -2.86
N ILE A 108 -1.89 12.97 -2.33
CA ILE A 108 -1.18 14.05 -1.62
C ILE A 108 -0.57 15.10 -2.57
N GLY A 109 -0.71 14.93 -3.89
CA GLY A 109 -0.16 15.85 -4.90
C GLY A 109 1.34 15.69 -5.17
N PHE A 110 2.01 14.66 -4.63
CA PHE A 110 3.44 14.43 -4.87
C PHE A 110 3.73 14.14 -6.33
N ILE A 111 2.91 13.32 -7.00
CA ILE A 111 3.15 12.93 -8.40
C ILE A 111 3.11 14.14 -9.34
N GLU A 112 2.15 15.06 -9.14
CA GLU A 112 2.07 16.29 -9.94
C GLU A 112 3.26 17.22 -9.64
N TYR A 113 3.58 17.41 -8.36
CA TYR A 113 4.72 18.21 -7.93
C TYR A 113 6.04 17.68 -8.52
N PHE A 114 6.22 16.36 -8.52
CA PHE A 114 7.43 15.72 -9.04
C PHE A 114 7.52 15.81 -10.57
N LYS A 115 6.39 15.76 -11.28
CA LYS A 115 6.35 15.90 -12.74
C LYS A 115 6.58 17.34 -13.21
N ASN A 116 6.04 18.33 -12.49
CA ASN A 116 6.15 19.74 -12.91
C ASN A 116 7.56 20.32 -12.73
N GLY A 117 8.44 19.64 -11.99
CA GLY A 117 9.85 20.01 -11.85
C GLY A 117 10.08 21.28 -11.02
N LYS A 118 9.12 21.72 -10.20
CA LYS A 118 9.28 22.85 -9.25
C LYS A 118 10.10 22.44 -8.01
N HIS A 119 11.16 21.67 -8.23
CA HIS A 119 12.08 21.14 -7.23
C HIS A 119 13.50 21.04 -7.80
N ASN A 120 14.50 21.03 -6.93
CA ASN A 120 15.91 20.90 -7.31
C ASN A 120 16.41 19.44 -7.30
N TRP A 121 15.51 18.46 -7.29
CA TRP A 121 15.86 17.03 -7.31
C TRP A 121 16.12 16.49 -8.71
N ASN A 122 17.00 15.49 -8.79
CA ASN A 122 17.25 14.72 -9.99
C ASN A 122 16.14 13.67 -10.19
N ASN A 123 15.13 14.01 -11.00
CA ASN A 123 13.98 13.15 -11.29
C ASN A 123 14.35 12.04 -12.30
N PHE A 124 14.46 10.79 -11.83
CA PHE A 124 14.82 9.67 -12.69
C PHE A 124 13.75 9.31 -13.74
N HIS A 125 12.46 9.53 -13.47
CA HIS A 125 11.42 9.31 -14.49
C HIS A 125 11.66 10.21 -15.69
N LYS A 126 12.04 11.48 -15.48
CA LYS A 126 12.34 12.42 -16.57
C LYS A 126 13.51 11.93 -17.43
N VAL A 127 14.58 11.43 -16.80
CA VAL A 127 15.76 10.89 -17.50
C VAL A 127 15.40 9.65 -18.32
N ILE A 128 14.65 8.70 -17.71
CA ILE A 128 14.21 7.48 -18.39
C ILE A 128 13.31 7.80 -19.59
N LEU A 129 12.32 8.67 -19.40
CA LEU A 129 11.32 8.98 -20.44
C LEU A 129 11.91 9.80 -21.61
N ALA A 130 13.01 10.51 -21.39
CA ALA A 130 13.72 11.24 -22.45
C ALA A 130 14.60 10.35 -23.34
N GLU A 131 14.92 9.12 -22.91
CA GLU A 131 15.72 8.17 -23.70
C GLU A 131 14.83 7.41 -24.70
N ASN A 132 15.13 7.62 -25.99
CA ASN A 132 14.37 7.05 -27.11
C ASN A 132 14.84 5.65 -27.50
N ASN A 133 16.08 5.26 -27.17
CA ASN A 133 16.59 3.92 -27.44
C ASN A 133 16.03 2.92 -26.41
N PRO A 134 15.26 1.90 -26.82
CA PRO A 134 14.61 0.98 -25.87
C PRO A 134 15.59 0.20 -24.98
N GLY A 135 16.76 -0.17 -25.51
CA GLY A 135 17.80 -0.89 -24.76
C GLY A 135 18.41 -0.03 -23.66
N LYS A 136 18.78 1.22 -24.00
CA LYS A 136 19.29 2.20 -23.02
C LYS A 136 18.22 2.57 -22.00
N GLN A 137 16.97 2.78 -22.44
CA GLN A 137 15.87 3.09 -21.55
C GLN A 137 15.62 1.96 -20.53
N SER A 138 15.70 0.71 -20.97
CA SER A 138 15.60 -0.46 -20.08
C SER A 138 16.75 -0.51 -19.05
N LEU A 139 17.99 -0.19 -19.47
CA LEU A 139 19.12 -0.08 -18.56
C LEU A 139 18.93 1.04 -17.53
N LEU A 140 18.45 2.21 -17.95
CA LEU A 140 18.15 3.33 -17.05
C LEU A 140 17.09 2.95 -16.01
N ARG A 141 16.06 2.17 -16.37
CA ARG A 141 15.08 1.64 -15.41
C ARG A 141 15.69 0.71 -14.37
N LYS A 142 16.70 -0.08 -14.75
CA LYS A 142 17.44 -0.92 -13.79
C LYS A 142 18.34 -0.06 -12.90
N GLN A 143 18.99 0.95 -13.46
CA GLN A 143 19.88 1.84 -12.71
C GLN A 143 19.12 2.76 -11.75
N SER A 144 17.88 3.14 -12.06
CA SER A 144 17.08 4.02 -11.19
C SER A 144 16.83 3.41 -9.81
N VAL A 145 16.99 2.09 -9.63
CA VAL A 145 16.91 1.45 -8.31
C VAL A 145 17.98 1.94 -7.33
N LEU A 146 19.06 2.55 -7.85
CA LEU A 146 20.16 3.13 -7.08
C LEU A 146 19.90 4.59 -6.68
N SER A 147 18.65 5.08 -6.78
CA SER A 147 18.32 6.44 -6.36
C SER A 147 18.59 6.68 -4.88
N ASP A 148 19.04 7.89 -4.57
CA ASP A 148 19.29 8.33 -3.18
C ASP A 148 18.01 8.23 -2.36
N TYR A 149 16.87 8.59 -2.96
CA TYR A 149 15.54 8.53 -2.38
C TYR A 149 14.58 7.69 -3.22
N TYR A 150 13.82 6.83 -2.55
CA TYR A 150 12.66 6.16 -3.11
C TYR A 150 11.40 6.54 -2.34
N LEU A 151 10.33 6.88 -3.07
CA LEU A 151 9.02 7.18 -2.50
C LEU A 151 7.97 6.14 -2.89
N GLY A 152 7.11 5.82 -1.93
CA GLY A 152 6.00 4.90 -2.17
C GLY A 152 4.93 4.92 -1.08
N SER A 153 4.14 3.86 -1.06
CA SER A 153 3.18 3.50 -0.01
C SER A 153 3.25 1.99 0.19
N VAL A 154 2.62 1.51 1.26
CA VAL A 154 2.33 0.09 1.47
C VAL A 154 0.91 -0.27 1.06
N HIS A 155 0.68 -1.57 0.90
CA HIS A 155 -0.67 -2.14 0.74
C HIS A 155 -1.29 -2.46 2.10
N SER A 156 -0.49 -2.67 3.14
CA SER A 156 -0.95 -2.76 4.53
C SER A 156 0.22 -2.59 5.49
N LEU A 157 -0.06 -2.15 6.71
CA LEU A 157 0.87 -2.02 7.81
C LEU A 157 0.24 -2.69 9.03
N THR A 158 0.93 -3.56 9.75
CA THR A 158 0.39 -4.13 10.99
C THR A 158 0.65 -3.22 12.19
N GLU A 159 -0.13 -3.37 13.26
CA GLU A 159 0.14 -2.75 14.57
C GLU A 159 1.52 -3.12 15.15
N ASN A 160 2.07 -4.27 14.73
CA ASN A 160 3.41 -4.73 15.11
C ASN A 160 4.53 -4.16 14.22
N GLY A 161 4.20 -3.27 13.28
CA GLY A 161 5.17 -2.59 12.43
C GLY A 161 5.67 -3.42 11.26
N GLU A 162 4.89 -4.39 10.77
CA GLU A 162 5.19 -5.17 9.56
C GLU A 162 4.58 -4.49 8.34
N LEU A 163 5.39 -4.24 7.31
CA LEU A 163 4.96 -3.57 6.08
C LEU A 163 4.70 -4.61 4.99
N VAL A 164 3.51 -4.60 4.39
CA VAL A 164 3.14 -5.51 3.29
C VAL A 164 3.07 -4.75 1.97
N ILE A 165 3.91 -5.15 1.01
CA ILE A 165 3.96 -4.58 -0.33
C ILE A 165 3.74 -5.68 -1.37
N ALA A 166 2.71 -5.52 -2.20
CA ALA A 166 2.52 -6.34 -3.38
C ALA A 166 3.10 -5.69 -4.63
N SER A 167 3.47 -6.51 -5.61
CA SER A 167 3.92 -6.05 -6.91
C SER A 167 3.56 -7.03 -8.01
N ASN A 168 3.26 -6.48 -9.19
CA ASN A 168 3.18 -7.26 -10.42
C ASN A 168 4.61 -7.43 -11.01
N SER A 169 5.21 -6.34 -11.50
CA SER A 169 6.54 -6.37 -12.13
C SER A 169 7.67 -6.69 -11.13
N GLY A 170 7.57 -6.18 -9.91
CA GLY A 170 8.64 -6.22 -8.91
C GLY A 170 9.63 -5.07 -8.98
N SER A 171 9.45 -4.10 -9.89
CA SER A 171 10.44 -3.06 -10.18
C SER A 171 10.76 -2.16 -8.98
N GLN A 172 9.82 -2.01 -8.04
CA GLN A 172 10.01 -1.21 -6.84
C GLN A 172 10.65 -1.96 -5.67
N LEU A 173 10.62 -3.30 -5.69
CA LEU A 173 11.07 -4.11 -4.56
C LEU A 173 12.56 -3.95 -4.24
N PRO A 174 13.49 -3.77 -5.21
CA PRO A 174 14.90 -3.56 -4.89
C PRO A 174 15.14 -2.32 -4.01
N HIS A 175 14.43 -1.21 -4.26
CA HIS A 175 14.53 0.01 -3.45
C HIS A 175 14.19 -0.25 -1.99
N LEU A 176 13.09 -1.00 -1.77
CA LEU A 176 12.57 -1.34 -0.45
C LEU A 176 13.48 -2.34 0.26
N ALA A 177 13.94 -3.36 -0.46
CA ALA A 177 14.73 -4.44 0.12
C ALA A 177 16.18 -4.06 0.41
N PHE A 178 16.81 -3.21 -0.42
CA PHE A 178 18.26 -2.99 -0.30
C PHE A 178 18.81 -1.69 -0.89
N THR A 179 18.38 -1.29 -2.10
CA THR A 179 19.24 -0.46 -2.95
C THR A 179 19.22 1.04 -2.65
N SER A 180 18.06 1.61 -2.29
CA SER A 180 17.98 3.04 -1.95
C SER A 180 18.47 3.30 -0.54
N SER A 181 19.25 4.37 -0.38
CA SER A 181 19.77 4.79 0.91
C SER A 181 18.70 5.44 1.80
N ASN A 182 17.75 6.14 1.17
CA ASN A 182 16.64 6.80 1.85
C ASN A 182 15.31 6.33 1.24
N ILE A 183 14.38 5.93 2.09
CA ILE A 183 13.05 5.46 1.70
C ILE A 183 12.04 6.31 2.44
N ILE A 184 11.01 6.78 1.75
CA ILE A 184 9.90 7.51 2.34
C ILE A 184 8.60 6.83 1.90
N LEU A 185 7.93 6.17 2.84
CA LEU A 185 6.59 5.62 2.61
C LEU A 185 5.55 6.50 3.28
N VAL A 186 4.58 6.95 2.49
CA VAL A 186 3.39 7.64 3.00
C VAL A 186 2.28 6.61 3.15
N VAL A 187 1.67 6.55 4.33
CA VAL A 187 0.70 5.51 4.68
C VAL A 187 -0.49 6.15 5.38
N GLY A 188 -1.66 6.10 4.77
CA GLY A 188 -2.90 6.49 5.46
C GLY A 188 -3.20 5.53 6.62
N THR A 189 -3.70 6.05 7.74
CA THR A 189 -3.90 5.24 8.95
C THR A 189 -4.96 4.14 8.78
N GLN A 190 -5.85 4.25 7.78
CA GLN A 190 -6.79 3.17 7.41
C GLN A 190 -6.10 1.92 6.83
N LYS A 191 -4.79 1.99 6.53
CA LYS A 191 -4.01 0.83 6.08
C LYS A 191 -3.48 -0.02 7.23
N ILE A 192 -3.65 0.44 8.48
CA ILE A 192 -3.22 -0.27 9.68
C ILE A 192 -4.16 -1.47 9.94
N THR A 193 -3.59 -2.66 10.15
CA THR A 193 -4.30 -3.89 10.49
C THR A 193 -3.77 -4.48 11.79
N SER A 194 -4.58 -5.30 12.45
CA SER A 194 -4.21 -5.88 13.75
C SER A 194 -3.00 -6.83 13.68
N ASN A 195 -2.85 -7.57 12.59
CA ASN A 195 -1.77 -8.55 12.38
C ASN A 195 -1.54 -8.85 10.89
N LEU A 196 -0.57 -9.72 10.60
CA LEU A 196 -0.17 -10.08 9.25
C LEU A 196 -1.27 -10.83 8.47
N ASP A 197 -2.08 -11.67 9.13
CA ASP A 197 -3.18 -12.38 8.46
C ASP A 197 -4.23 -11.38 7.97
N GLU A 198 -4.62 -10.40 8.79
CA GLU A 198 -5.51 -9.32 8.36
C GLU A 198 -4.87 -8.39 7.33
N ALA A 199 -3.54 -8.19 7.37
CA ALA A 199 -2.81 -7.43 6.34
C ALA A 199 -2.87 -8.12 4.97
N LEU A 200 -2.65 -9.44 4.93
CA LEU A 200 -2.74 -10.23 3.71
C LEU A 200 -4.18 -10.33 3.21
N LYS A 201 -5.16 -10.42 4.13
CA LYS A 201 -6.58 -10.36 3.77
C LYS A 201 -6.97 -9.01 3.17
N ARG A 202 -6.52 -7.90 3.77
CA ARG A 202 -6.66 -6.54 3.20
C ARG A 202 -6.11 -6.47 1.79
N LEU A 203 -4.89 -6.97 1.60
CA LEU A 203 -4.26 -7.01 0.28
C LEU A 203 -5.11 -7.78 -0.75
N ASN A 204 -5.52 -9.01 -0.42
CA ASN A 204 -6.18 -9.89 -1.39
C ASN A 204 -7.66 -9.53 -1.65
N GLU A 205 -8.38 -9.14 -0.60
CA GLU A 205 -9.85 -9.03 -0.65
C GLU A 205 -10.32 -7.58 -0.81
N TYR A 206 -9.47 -6.59 -0.56
CA TYR A 206 -9.82 -5.17 -0.67
C TYR A 206 -8.92 -4.44 -1.66
N VAL A 207 -7.60 -4.48 -1.49
CA VAL A 207 -6.67 -3.71 -2.35
C VAL A 207 -6.65 -4.22 -3.78
N PHE A 208 -6.50 -5.53 -3.95
CA PHE A 208 -6.36 -6.13 -5.27
C PHE A 208 -7.58 -5.91 -6.18
N PRO A 209 -8.83 -6.14 -5.73
CA PRO A 209 -10.01 -5.84 -6.55
C PRO A 209 -10.12 -4.37 -6.98
N LEU A 210 -9.75 -3.44 -6.09
CA LEU A 210 -9.76 -2.01 -6.39
C LEU A 210 -8.68 -1.64 -7.43
N GLU A 211 -7.46 -2.18 -7.29
CA GLU A 211 -6.39 -1.95 -8.24
C GLU A 211 -6.68 -2.59 -9.60
N ASP A 212 -7.21 -3.81 -9.62
CA ASP A 212 -7.58 -4.49 -10.85
C ASP A 212 -8.67 -3.73 -11.63
N ALA A 213 -9.71 -3.28 -10.93
CA ALA A 213 -10.75 -2.44 -11.51
C ALA A 213 -10.20 -1.11 -12.04
N ARG A 214 -9.29 -0.46 -11.29
CA ARG A 214 -8.62 0.78 -11.70
C ARG A 214 -7.75 0.58 -12.94
N MET A 215 -6.96 -0.50 -12.99
CA MET A 215 -6.11 -0.80 -14.14
C MET A 215 -6.95 -1.06 -15.40
N LYS A 216 -8.07 -1.76 -15.26
CA LYS A 216 -9.04 -1.96 -16.35
C LYS A 216 -9.67 -0.65 -16.81
N SER A 217 -10.03 0.25 -15.90
CA SER A 217 -10.66 1.53 -16.27
C SER A 217 -9.74 2.48 -17.05
N VAL A 218 -8.42 2.32 -16.92
CA VAL A 218 -7.42 3.07 -17.71
C VAL A 218 -6.93 2.32 -18.95
N GLY A 219 -7.63 1.27 -19.37
CA GLY A 219 -7.37 0.53 -20.62
C GLY A 219 -6.29 -0.55 -20.51
N MET A 220 -5.86 -0.92 -19.30
CA MET A 220 -4.91 -2.02 -19.08
C MET A 220 -5.65 -3.34 -18.85
N GLY A 221 -4.98 -4.49 -19.03
CA GLY A 221 -5.59 -5.82 -18.90
C GLY A 221 -6.02 -6.24 -17.48
N GLY A 222 -5.76 -5.40 -16.47
CA GLY A 222 -5.96 -5.71 -15.05
C GLY A 222 -4.68 -5.65 -14.24
N SER A 223 -4.75 -6.17 -13.02
CA SER A 223 -3.62 -6.24 -12.08
C SER A 223 -3.34 -7.67 -11.62
N PHE A 224 -2.19 -7.89 -11.00
CA PHE A 224 -1.78 -9.18 -10.42
C PHE A 224 -0.94 -8.96 -9.15
N ILE A 225 -1.18 -9.78 -8.13
CA ILE A 225 -0.25 -9.95 -7.00
C ILE A 225 0.75 -11.04 -7.38
N SER A 226 1.78 -10.69 -8.14
CA SER A 226 2.79 -11.67 -8.59
C SER A 226 3.93 -11.85 -7.59
N LYS A 227 4.17 -10.85 -6.74
CA LYS A 227 5.22 -10.83 -5.72
C LYS A 227 4.70 -10.12 -4.48
N ILE A 228 5.09 -10.61 -3.30
CA ILE A 228 4.84 -9.96 -2.02
C ILE A 228 6.18 -9.81 -1.31
N LEU A 229 6.45 -8.62 -0.80
CA LEU A 229 7.54 -8.33 0.12
C LEU A 229 6.93 -7.94 1.47
N ILE A 230 7.37 -8.63 2.52
CA ILE A 230 7.03 -8.31 3.90
C ILE A 230 8.31 -7.81 4.56
N LEU A 231 8.29 -6.57 5.03
CA LEU A 231 9.40 -5.98 5.79
C LEU A 231 9.05 -6.01 7.27
N ASN A 232 9.80 -6.80 8.03
CA ASN A 232 9.65 -6.90 9.49
C ASN A 232 10.49 -5.88 10.23
N LYS A 233 11.66 -5.52 9.68
CA LYS A 233 12.66 -4.70 10.36
C LYS A 233 13.61 -4.06 9.34
N GLU A 234 14.03 -2.82 9.60
CA GLU A 234 15.20 -2.21 8.96
C GLU A 234 16.40 -2.32 9.91
N GLN A 235 17.52 -2.83 9.41
CA GLN A 235 18.70 -3.05 10.24
C GLN A 235 19.53 -1.77 10.34
N VAL A 236 19.67 -1.24 11.55
CA VAL A 236 20.37 0.04 11.81
C VAL A 236 21.80 0.04 11.29
N PHE A 237 22.51 -1.09 11.32
CA PHE A 237 23.89 -1.20 10.83
C PHE A 237 24.03 -1.00 9.32
N MET A 238 22.94 -1.06 8.55
CA MET A 238 22.95 -0.77 7.11
C MET A 238 23.04 0.74 6.82
N GLY A 239 22.77 1.60 7.81
CA GLY A 239 22.83 3.06 7.65
C GLY A 239 21.73 3.65 6.74
N ARG A 240 20.76 2.84 6.29
CA ARG A 240 19.61 3.29 5.48
C ARG A 240 18.61 4.05 6.36
N LYS A 241 18.03 5.11 5.82
CA LYS A 241 16.97 5.88 6.48
C LYS A 241 15.63 5.50 5.90
N PHE A 242 14.81 4.82 6.69
CA PHE A 242 13.52 4.30 6.23
C PHE A 242 12.39 5.04 6.95
N HIS A 243 11.91 6.12 6.36
CA HIS A 243 10.84 6.96 6.88
C HIS A 243 9.46 6.39 6.59
N ILE A 244 8.62 6.34 7.62
CA ILE A 244 7.20 5.98 7.53
C ILE A 244 6.38 7.17 8.03
N ILE A 245 5.69 7.85 7.11
CA ILE A 245 4.83 8.99 7.43
C ILE A 245 3.38 8.48 7.49
N LEU A 246 2.86 8.32 8.70
CA LEU A 246 1.47 7.94 8.94
C LEU A 246 0.57 9.17 8.83
N VAL A 247 -0.40 9.15 7.92
CA VAL A 247 -1.31 10.27 7.67
C VAL A 247 -2.69 9.95 8.22
N ASN A 248 -3.21 10.80 9.11
CA ASN A 248 -4.57 10.65 9.65
C ASN A 248 -5.67 11.10 8.66
N GLU A 249 -5.51 10.68 7.42
CA GLU A 249 -6.40 10.94 6.30
C GLU A 249 -6.48 9.67 5.46
N LYS A 250 -7.66 9.41 4.90
CA LYS A 250 -7.86 8.24 4.04
C LYS A 250 -7.18 8.49 2.70
N LEU A 251 -6.01 7.87 2.52
CA LEU A 251 -5.21 7.98 1.31
C LEU A 251 -4.98 6.65 0.62
N GLY A 252 -5.27 6.62 -0.68
CA GLY A 252 -5.28 5.45 -1.52
C GLY A 252 -6.19 4.37 -0.95
N PHE A 253 -5.88 3.15 -1.35
CA PHE A 253 -6.46 1.95 -0.79
C PHE A 253 -5.36 0.98 -0.45
#